data_AF-A0A836VK01-F1
#
_entry.id   AF-A0A836VK01-F1
#
_cell.length_a   1.000
_cell.length_b   1.000
_cell.length_c   1.000
_cell.angle_alpha   90.00
_cell.angle_beta   90.00
_cell.angle_gamma   90.00
#
_symmetry.space_group_name_H-M   'P 1'
#
loop_
_entity.id
_entity.type
_entity.pdbx_description
1 polymer ?
#
loop_
_entity_poly.entity_id
_entity_poly.type
_entity_poly.pdbx_seq_one_letter_code
_entity_poly.pdbx_strand_id
1 'polypeptide(L)'
;ASRGVALRLPDQEIPLLPPALERKVRLSAAEARPSLSLEINLDADLRLRRWKLRLRRVRPAVVPVSEVPALVEADERGLGLMASLASRLRTKRVSEGAVILPPEPQVSVWGGAPRIAPPGGGIAELIMEELNFLAAAAVGALCSAERVPAIYQVQDSPLSSAPQGGDSEVSSAEGMVADDAVTAHPLQRNLRWPQLQVEPAANEFLGLDQCVSATEPLNRHWDLVMQRQLSHMAAHRRPRYTDADLEGELLNTATARDAARRVTASGRRYWMVKHLEARVGGEVEAVVLERAGFGYVVLVDECFLKTYVPADRELWATAGDRVRLKVEQVCIRFQCAACGLPVRVARVMAIPLYR
;
A
#
# COMPACT_ATOMS: atom_id res chain seq x y z
N ALA A 1 -6.51 -8.86 -21.37
CA ALA A 1 -6.54 -7.89 -20.25
C ALA A 1 -5.29 -7.01 -20.30
N SER A 2 -5.16 -6.21 -21.37
CA SER A 2 -3.95 -5.40 -21.63
C SER A 2 -3.72 -4.27 -20.62
N ARG A 3 -4.70 -3.94 -19.77
CA ARG A 3 -4.58 -2.91 -18.72
C ARG A 3 -3.70 -3.32 -17.55
N GLY A 4 -3.56 -4.61 -17.26
CA GLY A 4 -2.76 -5.13 -16.14
C GLY A 4 -3.34 -4.86 -14.74
N VAL A 5 -3.88 -3.67 -14.47
CA VAL A 5 -4.43 -3.27 -13.16
C VAL A 5 -5.58 -2.26 -13.32
N ALA A 6 -6.47 -2.18 -12.34
CA ALA A 6 -7.46 -1.11 -12.22
C ALA A 6 -6.76 0.23 -11.87
N LEU A 7 -7.18 1.34 -12.47
CA LEU A 7 -6.66 2.67 -12.13
C LEU A 7 -7.62 3.37 -11.18
N ARG A 8 -7.11 3.75 -10.01
CA ARG A 8 -7.85 4.55 -9.02
C ARG A 8 -7.25 5.94 -8.96
N LEU A 9 -7.80 6.86 -9.75
CA LEU A 9 -7.45 8.26 -9.73
C LEU A 9 -8.39 9.00 -8.76
N PRO A 10 -7.96 10.13 -8.18
CA PRO A 10 -8.83 10.87 -7.25
C PRO A 10 -10.18 11.32 -7.84
N ASP A 11 -10.23 11.56 -9.15
CA ASP A 11 -11.41 12.00 -9.89
C ASP A 11 -12.10 10.90 -10.71
N GLN A 12 -11.45 9.74 -10.88
CA GLN A 12 -11.98 8.67 -11.73
C GLN A 12 -11.44 7.29 -11.33
N GLU A 13 -12.31 6.29 -11.30
CA GLU A 13 -11.91 4.89 -11.29
C GLU A 13 -12.08 4.26 -12.68
N ILE A 14 -11.04 3.61 -13.16
CA ILE A 14 -11.01 2.87 -14.43
C ILE A 14 -10.82 1.39 -14.09
N PRO A 15 -11.89 0.58 -14.09
CA PRO A 15 -11.81 -0.80 -13.63
C PRO A 15 -10.99 -1.68 -14.59
N LEU A 16 -10.42 -2.74 -14.02
CA LEU A 16 -9.71 -3.78 -14.79
C LEU A 16 -10.69 -4.60 -15.63
N LEU A 17 -11.83 -4.95 -15.04
CA LEU A 17 -12.89 -5.73 -15.66
C LEU A 17 -14.03 -4.83 -16.14
N PRO A 18 -14.80 -5.23 -17.16
CA PRO A 18 -16.02 -4.52 -17.53
C PRO A 18 -16.97 -4.43 -16.31
N PRO A 19 -17.57 -3.26 -16.01
CA PRO A 19 -18.44 -3.11 -14.84
C PRO A 19 -19.60 -4.11 -14.77
N ALA A 20 -20.13 -4.51 -15.93
CA ALA A 20 -21.19 -5.52 -16.01
C ALA A 20 -20.73 -6.91 -15.55
N LEU A 21 -19.47 -7.28 -15.81
CA LEU A 21 -18.88 -8.53 -15.34
C LEU A 21 -18.56 -8.42 -13.85
N GLU A 22 -17.96 -7.31 -13.42
CA GLU A 22 -17.60 -7.09 -12.03
C GLU A 22 -18.80 -7.23 -11.08
N ARG A 23 -19.95 -6.63 -11.43
CA ARG A 23 -21.20 -6.79 -10.66
C ARG A 23 -21.65 -8.24 -10.52
N LYS A 24 -21.37 -9.11 -11.50
CA LYS A 24 -21.76 -10.53 -11.49
C LYS A 24 -20.83 -11.40 -10.66
N VAL A 25 -19.56 -11.00 -10.48
CA VAL A 25 -18.55 -11.80 -9.77
C VAL A 25 -18.26 -11.28 -8.37
N ARG A 26 -18.53 -10.00 -8.09
CA ARG A 26 -18.32 -9.38 -6.78
C ARG A 26 -19.24 -10.01 -5.72
N LEU A 27 -18.66 -10.52 -4.64
CA LEU A 27 -19.42 -11.06 -3.52
C LEU A 27 -20.35 -10.00 -2.91
N SER A 28 -21.56 -10.40 -2.51
CA SER A 28 -22.57 -9.49 -1.97
C SER A 28 -23.53 -10.23 -1.02
N ALA A 29 -24.22 -9.49 -0.15
CA ALA A 29 -25.24 -10.05 0.73
C ALA A 29 -26.53 -10.47 -0.01
N ALA A 30 -26.72 -9.99 -1.24
CA ALA A 30 -27.95 -10.18 -2.01
C ALA A 30 -28.12 -11.63 -2.51
N GLU A 31 -27.05 -12.26 -2.97
CA GLU A 31 -27.11 -13.61 -3.53
C GLU A 31 -25.85 -14.43 -3.28
N ALA A 32 -26.00 -15.76 -3.24
CA ALA A 32 -24.89 -16.69 -3.10
C ALA A 32 -24.13 -16.82 -4.42
N ARG A 33 -22.86 -16.40 -4.43
CA ARG A 33 -22.00 -16.42 -5.62
C ARG A 33 -20.89 -17.47 -5.51
N PRO A 34 -20.43 -18.04 -6.64
CA PRO A 34 -19.22 -18.86 -6.65
C PRO A 34 -18.01 -18.09 -6.08
N SER A 35 -17.20 -18.77 -5.30
CA SER A 35 -16.00 -18.27 -4.66
C SER A 35 -14.93 -19.35 -4.62
N LEU A 36 -13.69 -18.92 -4.78
CA LEU A 36 -12.54 -19.67 -4.31
C LEU A 36 -12.34 -19.32 -2.84
N SER A 37 -12.37 -20.32 -1.96
CA SER A 37 -12.22 -20.16 -0.52
C SER A 37 -10.96 -20.88 -0.06
N LEU A 38 -10.18 -20.21 0.78
CA LEU A 38 -8.99 -20.75 1.42
C LEU A 38 -9.29 -20.92 2.91
N GLU A 39 -9.28 -22.16 3.38
CA GLU A 39 -9.38 -22.50 4.80
C GLU A 39 -7.96 -22.66 5.35
N ILE A 40 -7.64 -22.00 6.46
CA ILE A 40 -6.30 -21.96 7.05
C ILE A 40 -6.40 -22.36 8.53
N ASN A 41 -5.57 -23.31 8.94
CA ASN A 41 -5.40 -23.68 10.34
C ASN A 41 -4.02 -23.24 10.82
N LEU A 42 -4.02 -22.48 11.92
CA LEU A 42 -2.84 -22.03 12.63
C LEU A 42 -2.66 -22.84 13.91
N ASP A 43 -1.41 -23.00 14.36
CA ASP A 43 -1.13 -23.44 15.72
C ASP A 43 -1.10 -22.26 16.72
N ALA A 44 -0.77 -22.55 17.97
CA ALA A 44 -0.70 -21.56 19.04
C ALA A 44 0.31 -20.43 18.76
N ASP A 45 1.39 -20.74 18.02
CA ASP A 45 2.45 -19.79 17.62
C ASP A 45 2.14 -19.09 16.29
N LEU A 46 0.91 -19.22 15.79
CA LEU A 46 0.47 -18.66 14.51
C LEU A 46 1.30 -19.17 13.32
N ARG A 47 1.79 -20.41 13.37
CA ARG A 47 2.41 -21.07 12.22
C ARG A 47 1.35 -21.82 11.42
N LEU A 48 1.50 -21.78 10.10
CA LEU A 48 0.63 -22.49 9.16
C LEU A 48 0.77 -24.01 9.35
N ARG A 49 -0.32 -24.69 9.72
CA ARG A 49 -0.34 -26.15 9.88
C ARG A 49 -1.05 -26.86 8.74
N ARG A 50 -2.14 -26.28 8.25
CA ARG A 50 -2.95 -26.85 7.17
C ARG A 50 -3.63 -25.73 6.40
N TRP A 51 -3.72 -25.92 5.09
CA TRP A 51 -4.49 -25.08 4.19
C TRP A 51 -5.37 -25.94 3.29
N LYS A 52 -6.49 -25.38 2.83
CA LYS A 52 -7.38 -26.07 1.90
C LYS A 52 -8.07 -25.11 0.95
N LEU A 53 -7.83 -25.30 -0.34
CA LEU A 53 -8.58 -24.62 -1.39
C LEU A 53 -9.90 -25.35 -1.68
N ARG A 54 -10.99 -24.58 -1.71
CA ARG A 54 -12.34 -25.07 -2.01
C ARG A 54 -13.04 -24.12 -2.96
N LEU A 55 -13.72 -24.68 -3.96
CA LEU A 55 -14.74 -23.97 -4.73
C LEU A 55 -16.06 -24.09 -3.98
N ARG A 56 -16.63 -22.97 -3.54
CA ARG A 56 -17.89 -22.92 -2.78
C ARG A 56 -18.79 -21.83 -3.34
N ARG A 57 -20.09 -21.88 -3.03
CA ARG A 57 -20.97 -20.71 -3.18
C ARG A 57 -21.12 -20.05 -1.82
N VAL A 58 -20.85 -18.75 -1.74
CA VAL A 58 -20.89 -17.99 -0.49
C VAL A 58 -21.79 -16.77 -0.64
N ARG A 59 -22.49 -16.42 0.43
CA ARG A 59 -23.29 -15.21 0.57
C ARG A 59 -22.84 -14.49 1.83
N PRO A 60 -21.80 -13.64 1.75
CA PRO A 60 -21.25 -13.01 2.93
C PRO A 60 -22.22 -11.96 3.49
N ALA A 61 -22.15 -11.73 4.80
CA ALA A 61 -22.65 -10.49 5.37
C ALA A 61 -21.74 -9.33 4.93
N VAL A 62 -22.32 -8.15 4.70
CA VAL A 62 -21.56 -6.93 4.40
C VAL A 62 -21.65 -6.03 5.63
N VAL A 63 -20.50 -5.55 6.11
CA VAL A 63 -20.38 -4.64 7.23
C VAL A 63 -19.66 -3.39 6.73
N PRO A 64 -20.24 -2.18 6.89
CA PRO A 64 -19.53 -0.94 6.64
C PRO A 64 -18.29 -0.82 7.52
N VAL A 65 -17.17 -0.38 6.94
CA VAL A 65 -15.89 -0.24 7.66
C VAL A 65 -16.03 0.62 8.92
N SER A 66 -16.86 1.67 8.86
CA SER A 66 -17.16 2.55 9.98
C SER A 66 -17.86 1.87 11.17
N GLU A 67 -18.55 0.76 10.95
CA GLU A 67 -19.25 0.01 12.00
C GLU A 67 -18.38 -1.07 12.66
N VAL A 68 -17.28 -1.47 12.02
CA VAL A 68 -16.40 -2.55 12.50
C VAL A 68 -15.87 -2.31 13.92
N PRO A 69 -15.42 -1.09 14.33
CA PRO A 69 -14.92 -0.88 15.68
C PRO A 69 -15.93 -1.24 16.77
N ALA A 70 -17.18 -0.79 16.63
CA ALA A 70 -18.23 -1.09 17.60
C ALA A 70 -18.57 -2.60 17.66
N LEU A 71 -18.55 -3.28 16.51
CA LEU A 71 -18.80 -4.72 16.45
C LEU A 71 -17.65 -5.55 17.01
N VAL A 72 -16.40 -5.06 16.90
CA VAL A 72 -15.23 -5.66 17.55
C VAL A 72 -15.35 -5.58 19.07
N GLU A 73 -15.74 -4.41 19.61
CA GLU A 73 -15.93 -4.21 21.05
C GLU A 73 -17.01 -5.13 21.63
N ALA A 74 -18.10 -5.35 20.88
CA ALA A 74 -19.17 -6.25 21.26
C ALA A 74 -18.89 -7.74 20.97
N ASP A 75 -17.73 -8.06 20.36
CA ASP A 75 -17.39 -9.36 19.76
C ASP A 75 -18.52 -9.97 18.91
N GLU A 76 -19.25 -9.11 18.20
CA GLU A 76 -20.31 -9.55 17.32
C GLU A 76 -19.72 -10.21 16.07
N ARG A 77 -20.32 -11.31 15.64
CA ARG A 77 -19.93 -12.07 14.43
C ARG A 77 -18.48 -12.58 14.46
N GLY A 78 -17.88 -12.67 15.66
CA GLY A 78 -16.49 -13.09 15.86
C GLY A 78 -15.45 -12.04 15.45
N LEU A 79 -15.84 -10.78 15.28
CA LEU A 79 -14.92 -9.71 14.90
C LEU A 79 -13.91 -9.39 16.01
N GLY A 80 -14.24 -9.58 17.28
CA GLY A 80 -13.29 -9.46 18.40
C GLY A 80 -12.18 -10.51 18.32
N LEU A 81 -12.54 -11.75 17.99
CA LEU A 81 -11.56 -12.82 17.72
C LEU A 81 -10.69 -12.51 16.49
N MET A 82 -11.27 -11.98 15.41
CA MET A 82 -10.52 -11.60 14.21
C MET A 82 -9.56 -10.44 14.49
N ALA A 83 -10.00 -9.44 15.26
CA ALA A 83 -9.17 -8.34 15.73
C ALA A 83 -7.98 -8.85 16.55
N SER A 84 -8.23 -9.72 17.53
CA SER A 84 -7.19 -10.33 18.35
C SER A 84 -6.18 -11.12 17.52
N LEU A 85 -6.65 -11.92 16.57
CA LEU A 85 -5.79 -12.66 15.65
C LEU A 85 -4.94 -11.71 14.78
N ALA A 86 -5.55 -10.70 14.17
CA ALA A 86 -4.86 -9.73 13.32
C ALA A 86 -3.76 -8.98 14.09
N SER A 87 -4.03 -8.53 15.32
CA SER A 87 -3.02 -7.89 16.17
C SER A 87 -1.84 -8.82 16.44
N ARG A 88 -2.10 -10.09 16.78
CA ARG A 88 -1.02 -11.06 17.03
C ARG A 88 -0.23 -11.41 15.77
N LEU A 89 -0.89 -11.47 14.61
CA LEU A 89 -0.23 -11.66 13.30
C LEU A 89 0.69 -10.47 12.97
N ARG A 90 0.21 -9.23 13.18
CA ARG A 90 1.03 -8.02 13.02
C ARG A 90 2.26 -8.05 13.93
N THR A 91 2.06 -8.32 15.23
CA THR A 91 3.17 -8.42 16.19
C THR A 91 4.21 -9.45 15.76
N LYS A 92 3.75 -10.63 15.31
CA LYS A 92 4.64 -11.68 14.80
C LYS A 92 5.41 -11.22 13.56
N ARG A 93 4.74 -10.67 12.55
CA ARG A 93 5.38 -10.13 11.34
C ARG A 93 6.45 -9.08 11.66
N VAL A 94 6.16 -8.16 12.59
CA VAL A 94 7.13 -7.16 13.04
C VAL A 94 8.32 -7.82 13.73
N SER A 95 8.11 -8.84 14.57
CA SER A 95 9.22 -9.63 15.14
C SER A 95 10.01 -10.45 14.10
N GLU A 96 9.43 -10.67 12.92
CA GLU A 96 10.05 -11.34 11.76
C GLU A 96 10.59 -10.33 10.73
N GLY A 97 10.77 -9.06 11.11
CA GLY A 97 11.43 -8.05 10.29
C GLY A 97 10.50 -7.15 9.46
N ALA A 98 9.18 -7.30 9.56
CA ALA A 98 8.25 -6.49 8.78
C ALA A 98 8.35 -5.00 9.12
N VAL A 99 8.25 -4.15 8.09
CA VAL A 99 8.23 -2.70 8.22
C VAL A 99 6.80 -2.19 8.08
N ILE A 100 6.32 -1.46 9.08
CA ILE A 100 5.00 -0.85 9.10
C ILE A 100 5.16 0.65 8.86
N LEU A 101 4.60 1.11 7.75
CA LEU A 101 4.56 2.52 7.38
C LEU A 101 3.19 3.12 7.68
N PRO A 102 3.11 4.43 7.99
CA PRO A 102 1.84 5.09 8.12
C PRO A 102 1.10 5.07 6.78
N PRO A 103 -0.23 4.92 6.80
CA PRO A 103 -1.04 4.88 5.58
C PRO A 103 -0.93 6.19 4.79
N GLU A 104 -1.25 6.12 3.50
CA GLU A 104 -1.34 7.31 2.66
C GLU A 104 -2.67 8.07 2.90
N PRO A 105 -2.67 9.40 2.74
CA PRO A 105 -3.90 10.20 2.80
C PRO A 105 -4.86 9.83 1.67
N GLN A 106 -6.16 9.91 1.95
CA GLN A 106 -7.18 9.69 0.92
C GLN A 106 -7.38 10.96 0.11
N VAL A 107 -7.15 10.88 -1.20
CA VAL A 107 -7.34 12.00 -2.14
C VAL A 107 -8.51 11.67 -3.06
N SER A 108 -9.55 12.49 -3.02
CA SER A 108 -10.75 12.36 -3.87
C SER A 108 -11.15 13.70 -4.46
N VAL A 109 -12.05 13.71 -5.44
CA VAL A 109 -12.55 14.93 -6.08
C VAL A 109 -14.07 14.96 -6.06
N TRP A 110 -14.62 16.08 -5.59
CA TRP A 110 -16.06 16.32 -5.52
C TRP A 110 -16.39 17.66 -6.17
N GLY A 111 -17.23 17.66 -7.21
CA GLY A 111 -17.58 18.89 -7.93
C GLY A 111 -16.38 19.61 -8.54
N GLY A 112 -15.31 18.89 -8.89
CA GLY A 112 -14.07 19.46 -9.44
C GLY A 112 -13.07 20.00 -8.41
N ALA A 113 -13.40 19.94 -7.12
CA ALA A 113 -12.54 20.36 -6.02
C ALA A 113 -11.91 19.15 -5.28
N PRO A 114 -10.61 19.21 -4.95
CA PRO A 114 -9.95 18.14 -4.19
C PRO A 114 -10.45 18.10 -2.74
N ARG A 115 -10.73 16.90 -2.25
CA ARG A 115 -10.91 16.58 -0.83
C ARG A 115 -9.81 15.64 -0.40
N ILE A 116 -9.02 16.09 0.58
CA ILE A 116 -7.92 15.32 1.15
C ILE A 116 -8.33 14.99 2.58
N ALA A 117 -8.51 13.71 2.84
CA ALA A 117 -8.75 13.20 4.19
C ALA A 117 -7.41 12.70 4.77
N PRO A 118 -7.25 12.75 6.10
CA PRO A 118 -6.11 12.12 6.74
C PRO A 118 -6.02 10.65 6.36
N PRO A 119 -4.83 10.03 6.45
CA PRO A 119 -4.68 8.60 6.28
C PRO A 119 -5.72 7.84 7.10
N GLY A 120 -6.37 6.87 6.47
CA GLY A 120 -7.27 5.95 7.17
C GLY A 120 -6.49 5.06 8.13
N GLY A 121 -7.19 4.27 8.93
CA GLY A 121 -6.57 3.32 9.84
C GLY A 121 -7.54 2.86 10.91
N GLY A 122 -7.08 1.95 11.74
CA GLY A 122 -7.88 1.36 12.80
C GLY A 122 -8.05 -0.13 12.64
N ILE A 123 -8.98 -0.68 13.42
CA ILE A 123 -9.09 -2.12 13.60
C ILE A 123 -9.61 -2.84 12.35
N ALA A 124 -10.43 -2.18 11.54
CA ALA A 124 -10.96 -2.75 10.31
C ALA A 124 -9.85 -2.98 9.27
N GLU A 125 -9.03 -1.95 9.04
CA GLU A 125 -7.86 -2.00 8.14
C GLU A 125 -6.85 -3.03 8.64
N LEU A 126 -6.57 -3.06 9.96
CA LEU A 126 -5.69 -4.06 10.56
C LEU A 126 -6.17 -5.49 10.28
N ILE A 127 -7.46 -5.77 10.50
CA ILE A 127 -8.05 -7.09 10.21
C ILE A 127 -7.90 -7.43 8.73
N MET A 128 -8.29 -6.52 7.83
CA MET A 128 -8.24 -6.79 6.39
C MET A 128 -6.82 -7.03 5.89
N GLU A 129 -5.85 -6.20 6.31
CA GLU A 129 -4.45 -6.33 5.90
C GLU A 129 -3.83 -7.64 6.37
N GLU A 130 -3.92 -7.93 7.67
CA GLU A 130 -3.25 -9.11 8.24
C GLU A 130 -3.88 -10.43 7.76
N LEU A 131 -5.20 -10.47 7.54
CA LEU A 131 -5.84 -11.63 6.92
C LEU A 131 -5.48 -11.79 5.44
N ASN A 132 -5.27 -10.69 4.71
CA ASN A 132 -4.78 -10.74 3.34
C ASN A 132 -3.35 -11.27 3.28
N PHE A 133 -2.45 -10.82 4.17
CA PHE A 133 -1.09 -11.34 4.27
C PHE A 133 -1.06 -12.81 4.67
N LEU A 134 -1.89 -13.21 5.63
CA LEU A 134 -2.05 -14.61 6.01
C LEU A 134 -2.50 -15.47 4.82
N ALA A 135 -3.47 -14.99 4.02
CA ALA A 135 -3.92 -15.68 2.84
C ALA A 135 -2.81 -15.80 1.78
N ALA A 136 -2.05 -14.73 1.52
CA ALA A 136 -0.93 -14.73 0.59
C ALA A 136 0.17 -15.73 1.00
N ALA A 137 0.52 -15.76 2.29
CA ALA A 137 1.49 -16.70 2.84
C ALA A 137 1.00 -18.16 2.75
N ALA A 138 -0.28 -18.41 3.07
CA ALA A 138 -0.87 -19.75 2.98
C ALA A 138 -0.96 -20.26 1.53
N VAL A 139 -1.24 -19.38 0.56
CA VAL A 139 -1.16 -19.73 -0.86
C VAL A 139 0.27 -20.03 -1.27
N GLY A 140 1.26 -19.25 -0.80
CA GLY A 140 2.68 -19.54 -1.02
C GLY A 140 3.08 -20.93 -0.51
N ALA A 141 2.74 -21.23 0.74
CA ALA A 141 2.99 -22.54 1.35
C ALA A 141 2.35 -23.68 0.56
N LEU A 142 1.11 -23.50 0.07
CA LEU A 142 0.44 -24.45 -0.81
C LEU A 142 1.21 -24.67 -2.11
N CYS A 143 1.59 -23.58 -2.78
CA CYS A 143 2.26 -23.65 -4.07
C CYS A 143 3.64 -24.31 -3.95
N SER A 144 4.37 -24.01 -2.87
CA SER A 144 5.64 -24.65 -2.56
C SER A 144 5.47 -26.17 -2.30
N ALA A 145 4.52 -26.55 -1.43
CA ALA A 145 4.32 -27.95 -1.06
C ALA A 145 3.81 -28.83 -2.21
N GLU A 146 2.92 -28.29 -3.06
CA GLU A 146 2.34 -29.01 -4.20
C GLU A 146 3.10 -28.77 -5.52
N ARG A 147 4.21 -28.00 -5.49
CA ARG A 147 5.00 -27.60 -6.67
C ARG A 147 4.14 -26.97 -7.78
N VAL A 148 3.31 -26.02 -7.38
CA VAL A 148 2.41 -25.28 -8.27
C VAL A 148 3.10 -23.97 -8.68
N PRO A 149 3.28 -23.72 -9.99
CA PRO A 149 3.71 -22.43 -10.50
C PRO A 149 2.84 -21.28 -9.95
N ALA A 150 3.49 -20.22 -9.47
CA ALA A 150 2.83 -19.10 -8.82
C ALA A 150 3.51 -17.75 -9.12
N ILE A 151 2.77 -16.66 -8.94
CA ILE A 151 3.30 -15.30 -9.04
C ILE A 151 3.56 -14.77 -7.64
N TYR A 152 4.85 -14.60 -7.32
CA TYR A 152 5.33 -14.07 -6.06
C TYR A 152 5.49 -12.55 -6.12
N GLN A 153 5.10 -11.86 -5.06
CA GLN A 153 5.34 -10.45 -4.83
C GLN A 153 6.52 -10.28 -3.88
N VAL A 154 7.64 -9.83 -4.42
CA VAL A 154 8.95 -9.80 -3.74
C VAL A 154 9.32 -8.35 -3.49
N GLN A 155 9.82 -8.06 -2.29
CA GLN A 155 10.19 -6.70 -1.90
C GLN A 155 11.21 -6.74 -0.78
N ASP A 156 12.38 -6.15 -1.02
CA ASP A 156 13.43 -6.00 -0.03
C ASP A 156 13.00 -5.04 1.08
N SER A 157 13.54 -5.23 2.28
CA SER A 157 13.36 -4.28 3.37
C SER A 157 14.06 -2.95 3.03
N PRO A 158 13.48 -1.78 3.31
CA PRO A 158 14.16 -0.51 3.12
C PRO A 158 15.42 -0.48 3.99
N LEU A 159 16.56 -0.13 3.39
CA LEU A 159 17.78 0.11 4.16
C LEU A 159 17.48 1.23 5.16
N SER A 160 17.58 0.93 6.46
CA SER A 160 17.63 1.98 7.47
C SER A 160 18.90 2.78 7.19
N SER A 161 18.75 4.01 6.72
CA SER A 161 19.90 4.91 6.62
C SER A 161 20.42 5.11 8.04
N ALA A 162 21.55 4.47 8.36
CA ALA A 162 22.24 4.63 9.62
C ALA A 162 22.42 6.13 9.92
N PRO A 163 22.38 6.57 11.19
CA PRO A 163 22.85 7.89 11.56
C PRO A 163 24.28 8.02 11.03
N GLN A 164 24.59 9.09 10.29
CA GLN A 164 25.97 9.38 9.94
C GLN A 164 26.76 9.60 11.24
N GLY A 165 27.58 8.62 11.61
CA GLY A 165 28.50 8.69 12.75
C GLY A 165 28.31 7.55 13.73
N GLY A 166 29.20 6.56 13.66
CA GLY A 166 29.35 5.51 14.67
C GLY A 166 29.22 4.11 14.09
N ASP A 167 30.27 3.32 14.27
CA ASP A 167 30.32 1.88 13.97
C ASP A 167 29.31 1.13 14.83
N SER A 168 28.04 1.12 14.43
CA SER A 168 27.03 0.22 14.96
C SER A 168 26.60 -0.71 13.84
N GLU A 169 26.99 -1.97 13.97
CA GLU A 169 26.48 -3.08 13.18
C GLU A 169 24.96 -2.98 13.12
N VAL A 170 24.44 -2.87 11.90
CA VAL A 170 23.01 -2.73 11.63
C VAL A 170 22.37 -4.05 12.02
N SER A 171 21.77 -4.12 13.20
CA SER A 171 20.99 -5.28 13.65
C SER A 171 19.80 -5.47 12.72
N SER A 172 19.96 -6.34 11.73
CA SER A 172 19.02 -6.60 10.64
C SER A 172 17.93 -7.62 11.00
N ALA A 173 17.48 -7.64 12.26
CA ALA A 173 16.55 -8.68 12.74
C ALA A 173 15.22 -8.16 13.31
N GLU A 174 15.12 -6.91 13.74
CA GLU A 174 13.88 -6.36 14.31
C GLU A 174 13.14 -5.51 13.27
N GLY A 175 11.87 -5.82 13.03
CA GLY A 175 11.00 -5.02 12.17
C GLY A 175 10.79 -3.61 12.73
N MET A 176 10.42 -2.68 11.86
CA MET A 176 10.30 -1.26 12.20
C MET A 176 8.85 -0.80 12.11
N VAL A 177 8.35 -0.12 13.14
CA VAL A 177 7.06 0.58 13.09
C VAL A 177 7.35 2.08 13.04
N ALA A 178 6.95 2.73 11.95
CA ALA A 178 7.05 4.17 11.81
C ALA A 178 5.70 4.81 12.14
N ASP A 179 5.57 5.34 13.34
CA ASP A 179 4.32 5.93 13.85
C ASP A 179 4.06 7.34 13.30
N ASP A 180 5.08 8.02 12.79
CA ASP A 180 4.97 9.38 12.29
C ASP A 180 5.64 9.58 10.91
N ALA A 181 5.37 10.74 10.32
CA ALA A 181 5.91 11.07 9.00
C ALA A 181 7.45 11.22 8.98
N VAL A 182 8.06 11.58 10.10
CA VAL A 182 9.50 11.87 10.21
C VAL A 182 10.29 10.57 10.19
N THR A 183 9.88 9.60 11.00
CA THR A 183 10.42 8.24 11.04
C THR A 183 10.09 7.45 9.77
N ALA A 184 8.91 7.67 9.18
CA ALA A 184 8.51 7.02 7.94
C ALA A 184 9.28 7.54 6.71
N HIS A 185 9.68 8.82 6.71
CA HIS A 185 10.31 9.45 5.54
C HIS A 185 11.58 8.74 5.03
N PRO A 186 12.61 8.46 5.85
CA PRO A 186 13.81 7.77 5.38
C PRO A 186 13.50 6.36 4.87
N LEU A 187 12.58 5.63 5.53
CA LEU A 187 12.15 4.30 5.09
C LEU A 187 11.46 4.36 3.73
N GLN A 188 10.50 5.26 3.55
CA GLN A 188 9.79 5.47 2.28
C GLN A 188 10.73 5.90 1.15
N ARG A 189 11.77 6.69 1.44
CA ARG A 189 12.75 7.12 0.45
C ARG A 189 13.62 5.97 -0.05
N ASN A 190 13.98 5.04 0.84
CA ASN A 190 14.84 3.89 0.53
C ASN A 190 14.04 2.65 0.12
N LEU A 191 12.71 2.71 0.19
CA LEU A 191 11.84 1.58 -0.15
C LEU A 191 11.86 1.31 -1.65
N ARG A 192 12.24 0.08 -2.02
CA ARG A 192 12.12 -0.40 -3.40
C ARG A 192 10.67 -0.79 -3.67
N TRP A 193 10.23 -0.59 -4.91
CA TRP A 193 8.92 -1.06 -5.34
C TRP A 193 8.86 -2.59 -5.33
N PRO A 194 7.72 -3.18 -4.97
CA PRO A 194 7.54 -4.63 -5.05
C PRO A 194 7.64 -5.09 -6.51
N GLN A 195 8.32 -6.20 -6.71
CA GLN A 195 8.49 -6.88 -7.99
C GLN A 195 7.56 -8.10 -8.05
N LEU A 196 7.13 -8.45 -9.27
CA LEU A 196 6.43 -9.71 -9.51
C LEU A 196 7.36 -10.65 -10.27
N GLN A 197 7.49 -11.87 -9.78
CA GLN A 197 8.33 -12.90 -10.38
C GLN A 197 7.71 -14.29 -10.16
N VAL A 198 8.26 -15.31 -10.80
CA VAL A 198 7.80 -16.70 -10.66
C VAL A 198 8.69 -17.51 -9.71
N GLU A 199 9.93 -17.07 -9.51
CA GLU A 199 10.84 -17.65 -8.55
C GLU A 199 10.38 -17.32 -7.11
N PRO A 200 10.20 -18.31 -6.24
CA PRO A 200 9.86 -18.06 -4.85
C PRO A 200 10.94 -17.24 -4.16
N ALA A 201 10.56 -16.12 -3.55
CA ALA A 201 11.42 -15.33 -2.70
C ALA A 201 10.62 -14.60 -1.61
N ALA A 202 11.34 -14.14 -0.58
CA ALA A 202 10.77 -13.45 0.55
C ALA A 202 10.26 -12.06 0.17
N ASN A 203 9.21 -11.63 0.87
CA ASN A 203 8.86 -10.23 0.96
C ASN A 203 9.31 -9.73 2.32
N GLU A 204 10.56 -9.27 2.37
CA GLU A 204 11.22 -8.80 3.59
C GLU A 204 10.51 -7.57 4.16
N PHE A 205 10.06 -6.64 3.31
CA PHE A 205 9.27 -5.49 3.74
C PHE A 205 8.01 -5.92 4.52
N LEU A 206 7.38 -7.01 4.10
CA LEU A 206 6.22 -7.59 4.77
C LEU A 206 6.60 -8.62 5.86
N GLY A 207 7.87 -8.98 6.06
CA GLY A 207 8.25 -10.07 6.98
C GLY A 207 7.56 -11.39 6.63
N LEU A 208 7.52 -11.75 5.34
CA LEU A 208 6.92 -13.00 4.85
C LEU A 208 7.93 -13.79 4.02
N ASP A 209 8.15 -15.06 4.35
CA ASP A 209 9.02 -15.97 3.57
C ASP A 209 8.59 -16.12 2.12
N GLN A 210 7.28 -16.08 1.88
CA GLN A 210 6.66 -16.14 0.55
C GLN A 210 5.37 -15.32 0.55
N CYS A 211 5.21 -14.44 -0.43
CA CYS A 211 4.00 -13.66 -0.63
C CYS A 211 3.46 -13.90 -2.03
N VAL A 212 2.42 -14.74 -2.16
CA VAL A 212 1.76 -14.98 -3.45
C VAL A 212 0.58 -14.03 -3.64
N SER A 213 0.50 -13.40 -4.80
CA SER A 213 -0.61 -12.51 -5.14
C SER A 213 -1.87 -13.29 -5.50
N ALA A 214 -2.91 -13.25 -4.66
CA ALA A 214 -4.12 -14.06 -4.88
C ALA A 214 -5.44 -13.44 -4.36
N THR A 215 -5.39 -12.30 -3.67
CA THR A 215 -6.52 -11.78 -2.88
C THR A 215 -7.31 -10.67 -3.59
N GLU A 216 -6.79 -10.09 -4.67
CA GLU A 216 -7.43 -8.97 -5.38
C GLU A 216 -7.70 -9.21 -6.90
N PRO A 217 -8.34 -10.33 -7.29
CA PRO A 217 -8.52 -10.70 -8.70
C PRO A 217 -9.43 -9.75 -9.51
N LEU A 218 -10.17 -8.86 -8.86
CA LEU A 218 -10.98 -7.84 -9.54
C LEU A 218 -10.17 -6.60 -9.94
N ASN A 219 -9.04 -6.36 -9.27
CA ASN A 219 -8.24 -5.14 -9.43
C ASN A 219 -6.89 -5.40 -10.11
N ARG A 220 -6.34 -6.61 -9.96
CA ARG A 220 -4.99 -6.95 -10.43
C ARG A 220 -5.04 -8.14 -11.38
N HIS A 221 -4.43 -8.01 -12.55
CA HIS A 221 -4.44 -9.06 -13.56
C HIS A 221 -3.72 -10.32 -13.09
N TRP A 222 -2.61 -10.18 -12.38
CA TRP A 222 -1.84 -11.32 -11.89
C TRP A 222 -2.58 -12.08 -10.77
N ASP A 223 -3.32 -11.40 -9.88
CA ASP A 223 -4.24 -12.06 -8.96
C ASP A 223 -5.36 -12.81 -9.71
N LEU A 224 -5.85 -12.28 -10.83
CA LEU A 224 -6.84 -12.98 -11.67
C LEU A 224 -6.24 -14.23 -12.32
N VAL A 225 -4.98 -14.17 -12.79
CA VAL A 225 -4.24 -15.33 -13.31
C VAL A 225 -4.05 -16.37 -12.19
N MET A 226 -3.63 -15.94 -11.01
CA MET A 226 -3.49 -16.81 -9.85
C MET A 226 -4.83 -17.40 -9.40
N GLN A 227 -5.94 -16.65 -9.44
CA GLN A 227 -7.27 -17.19 -9.15
C GLN A 227 -7.64 -18.31 -10.12
N ARG A 228 -7.28 -18.20 -11.42
CA ARG A 228 -7.49 -19.28 -12.41
C ARG A 228 -6.61 -20.49 -12.11
N GLN A 229 -5.34 -20.28 -11.77
CA GLN A 229 -4.40 -21.34 -11.38
C GLN A 229 -4.94 -22.11 -10.17
N LEU A 230 -5.31 -21.41 -9.10
CA LEU A 230 -5.78 -21.98 -7.85
C LEU A 230 -7.16 -22.63 -7.99
N SER A 231 -8.05 -22.07 -8.82
CA SER A 231 -9.34 -22.70 -9.13
C SER A 231 -9.17 -24.00 -9.94
N HIS A 232 -8.23 -24.02 -10.89
CA HIS A 232 -7.91 -25.22 -11.65
C HIS A 232 -7.27 -26.29 -10.76
N MET A 233 -6.36 -25.90 -9.87
CA MET A 233 -5.80 -26.77 -8.82
C MET A 233 -6.91 -27.37 -7.94
N ALA A 234 -7.87 -26.56 -7.49
CA ALA A 234 -8.96 -27.03 -6.63
C ALA A 234 -9.89 -28.03 -7.34
N ALA A 235 -10.10 -27.86 -8.65
CA ALA A 235 -10.99 -28.73 -9.44
C ALA A 235 -10.30 -29.99 -9.99
N HIS A 236 -9.03 -29.88 -10.40
CA HIS A 236 -8.35 -30.91 -11.20
C HIS A 236 -7.07 -31.47 -10.56
N ARG A 237 -6.62 -30.91 -9.44
CA ARG A 237 -5.39 -31.34 -8.73
C ARG A 237 -4.13 -31.31 -9.60
N ARG A 238 -4.06 -30.37 -10.54
CA ARG A 238 -2.87 -30.12 -11.36
C ARG A 238 -2.78 -28.62 -11.72
N PRO A 239 -1.57 -28.11 -11.99
CA PRO A 239 -1.37 -26.75 -12.48
C PRO A 239 -2.09 -26.49 -13.82
N ARG A 240 -2.58 -25.27 -14.01
CA ARG A 240 -3.08 -24.79 -15.32
C ARG A 240 -1.97 -24.17 -16.15
N TYR A 241 -1.13 -23.39 -15.48
CA TYR A 241 -0.03 -22.63 -16.05
C TYR A 241 1.29 -23.22 -15.57
N THR A 242 2.28 -23.19 -16.46
CA THR A 242 3.71 -23.39 -16.16
C THR A 242 4.36 -22.08 -15.73
N ASP A 243 5.58 -22.11 -15.18
CA ASP A 243 6.33 -20.89 -14.83
C ASP A 243 6.52 -19.98 -16.07
N ALA A 244 6.85 -20.57 -17.23
CA ALA A 244 6.98 -19.83 -18.49
C ALA A 244 5.68 -19.15 -18.94
N ASP A 245 4.52 -19.78 -18.73
CA ASP A 245 3.23 -19.15 -19.03
C ASP A 245 3.00 -17.93 -18.12
N LEU A 246 3.33 -18.05 -16.83
CA LEU A 246 3.16 -16.97 -15.85
C LEU A 246 4.13 -15.81 -16.13
N GLU A 247 5.39 -16.09 -16.47
CA GLU A 247 6.35 -15.08 -16.94
C GLU A 247 5.82 -14.33 -18.16
N GLY A 248 5.25 -15.05 -19.12
CA GLY A 248 4.62 -14.46 -20.30
C GLY A 248 3.49 -13.49 -19.94
N GLU A 249 2.62 -13.85 -18.99
CA GLU A 249 1.54 -12.98 -18.51
C GLU A 249 2.06 -11.73 -17.78
N LEU A 250 3.16 -11.86 -17.02
CA LEU A 250 3.83 -10.74 -16.37
C LEU A 250 4.44 -9.79 -17.41
N LEU A 251 5.16 -10.32 -18.39
CA LEU A 251 5.77 -9.54 -19.46
C LEU A 251 4.72 -8.78 -20.29
N ASN A 252 3.63 -9.46 -20.65
CA ASN A 252 2.51 -8.89 -21.42
C ASN A 252 1.84 -7.68 -20.74
N THR A 253 1.93 -7.58 -19.41
CA THR A 253 1.30 -6.50 -18.64
C THR A 253 2.30 -5.50 -18.05
N ALA A 254 3.61 -5.70 -18.23
CA ALA A 254 4.65 -4.88 -17.60
C ALA A 254 4.51 -3.39 -17.91
N THR A 255 4.44 -3.02 -19.19
CA THR A 255 4.31 -1.62 -19.62
C THR A 255 3.04 -0.95 -19.09
N ALA A 256 1.93 -1.69 -19.07
CA ALA A 256 0.66 -1.18 -18.57
C ALA A 256 0.68 -0.96 -17.06
N ARG A 257 1.29 -1.88 -16.29
CA ARG A 257 1.49 -1.75 -14.84
C ARG A 257 2.37 -0.55 -14.51
N ASP A 258 3.45 -0.34 -15.26
CA ASP A 258 4.33 0.82 -15.08
C ASP A 258 3.63 2.15 -15.40
N ALA A 259 2.87 2.20 -16.50
CA ALA A 259 2.08 3.37 -16.85
C ALA A 259 1.01 3.67 -15.79
N ALA A 260 0.30 2.65 -15.34
CA ALA A 260 -0.69 2.74 -14.28
C ALA A 260 -0.10 3.35 -13.00
N ARG A 261 1.06 2.84 -12.54
CA ARG A 261 1.77 3.37 -11.37
C ARG A 261 2.07 4.85 -11.53
N ARG A 262 2.66 5.25 -12.68
CA ARG A 262 3.04 6.66 -12.93
C ARG A 262 1.82 7.58 -12.97
N VAL A 263 0.74 7.17 -13.63
CA VAL A 263 -0.48 7.96 -13.77
C VAL A 263 -1.19 8.10 -12.42
N THR A 264 -1.31 7.04 -11.63
CA THR A 264 -1.91 7.09 -10.28
C THR A 264 -1.11 8.01 -9.35
N ALA A 265 0.22 7.85 -9.29
CA ALA A 265 1.06 8.71 -8.45
C ALA A 265 1.01 10.18 -8.90
N SER A 266 1.04 10.42 -10.21
CA SER A 266 0.95 11.77 -10.78
C SER A 266 -0.41 12.41 -10.52
N GLY A 267 -1.51 11.67 -10.70
CA GLY A 267 -2.87 12.12 -10.45
C GLY A 267 -3.08 12.47 -8.98
N ARG A 268 -2.63 11.61 -8.06
CA ARG A 268 -2.66 11.88 -6.62
C ARG A 268 -1.91 13.17 -6.30
N ARG A 269 -0.67 13.30 -6.77
CA ARG A 269 0.15 14.50 -6.57
C ARG A 269 -0.50 15.75 -7.17
N TYR A 270 -1.06 15.66 -8.37
CA TYR A 270 -1.73 16.77 -9.04
C TYR A 270 -2.84 17.34 -8.16
N TRP A 271 -3.70 16.49 -7.61
CA TRP A 271 -4.83 16.94 -6.79
C TRP A 271 -4.40 17.48 -5.42
N MET A 272 -3.30 16.95 -4.84
CA MET A 272 -2.69 17.52 -3.63
C MET A 272 -2.12 18.92 -3.88
N VAL A 273 -1.44 19.12 -5.01
CA VAL A 273 -0.95 20.44 -5.42
C VAL A 273 -2.10 21.39 -5.70
N LYS A 274 -3.14 20.94 -6.41
CA LYS A 274 -4.32 21.74 -6.72
C LYS A 274 -5.05 22.21 -5.46
N HIS A 275 -5.01 21.43 -4.38
CA HIS A 275 -5.55 21.85 -3.09
C HIS A 275 -4.85 23.12 -2.56
N LEU A 276 -3.55 23.28 -2.80
CA LEU A 276 -2.79 24.46 -2.39
C LEU A 276 -3.05 25.71 -3.25
N GLU A 277 -3.70 25.57 -4.42
CA GLU A 277 -4.03 26.72 -5.29
C GLU A 277 -4.93 27.73 -4.57
N ALA A 278 -5.85 27.26 -3.72
CA ALA A 278 -6.70 28.11 -2.90
C ALA A 278 -5.96 28.80 -1.73
N ARG A 279 -4.69 28.43 -1.48
CA ARG A 279 -3.87 28.98 -0.39
C ARG A 279 -2.81 29.96 -0.87
N VAL A 280 -2.78 30.29 -2.16
CA VAL A 280 -1.82 31.26 -2.73
C VAL A 280 -1.95 32.61 -2.02
N GLY A 281 -0.82 33.13 -1.57
CA GLY A 281 -0.70 34.36 -0.76
C GLY A 281 -0.84 34.14 0.75
N GLY A 282 -1.35 32.98 1.18
CA GLY A 282 -1.54 32.61 2.58
C GLY A 282 -0.40 31.78 3.17
N GLU A 283 -0.59 31.34 4.42
CA GLU A 283 0.31 30.45 5.16
C GLU A 283 -0.31 29.06 5.34
N VAL A 284 0.53 28.03 5.34
CA VAL A 284 0.18 26.64 5.69
C VAL A 284 1.14 26.12 6.74
N GLU A 285 0.74 25.12 7.51
CA GLU A 285 1.62 24.44 8.46
C GLU A 285 2.27 23.21 7.83
N ALA A 286 3.50 22.92 8.27
CA ALA A 286 4.22 21.73 7.86
C ALA A 286 5.18 21.24 8.93
N VAL A 287 5.57 19.98 8.82
CA VAL A 287 6.67 19.37 9.58
C VAL A 287 7.88 19.15 8.68
N VAL A 288 9.07 19.47 9.19
CA VAL A 288 10.34 19.19 8.51
C VAL A 288 10.65 17.70 8.60
N LEU A 289 10.84 17.06 7.45
CA LEU A 289 11.17 15.62 7.37
C LEU A 289 12.67 15.40 7.33
N GLU A 290 13.39 16.19 6.53
CA GLU A 290 14.85 16.15 6.47
C GLU A 290 15.41 17.46 5.92
N ARG A 291 16.68 17.72 6.21
CA ARG A 291 17.46 18.74 5.50
C ARG A 291 18.00 18.16 4.20
N ALA A 292 17.76 18.84 3.09
CA ALA A 292 18.19 18.42 1.76
C ALA A 292 18.96 19.57 1.07
N GLY A 293 20.30 19.47 1.05
CA GLY A 293 21.16 20.48 0.44
C GLY A 293 20.94 21.88 1.05
N PHE A 294 20.56 22.85 0.21
CA PHE A 294 20.28 24.24 0.59
C PHE A 294 18.85 24.48 1.08
N GLY A 295 18.15 23.44 1.54
CA GLY A 295 16.77 23.56 1.97
C GLY A 295 16.30 22.35 2.75
N TYR A 296 14.99 22.19 2.80
CA TYR A 296 14.31 21.20 3.63
C TYR A 296 13.27 20.45 2.79
N VAL A 297 13.13 19.16 3.05
CA VAL A 297 11.94 18.42 2.64
C VAL A 297 10.94 18.53 3.77
N VAL A 298 9.74 18.99 3.46
CA VAL A 298 8.67 19.19 4.44
C VAL A 298 7.43 18.42 4.02
N LEU A 299 6.61 18.04 4.99
CA LEU A 299 5.26 17.52 4.78
C LEU A 299 4.25 18.59 5.17
N VAL A 300 3.47 19.07 4.20
CA VAL A 300 2.40 20.04 4.45
C VAL A 300 1.20 19.33 5.06
N ASP A 301 0.72 19.81 6.20
CA ASP A 301 -0.30 19.13 7.00
C ASP A 301 -1.64 18.97 6.29
N GLU A 302 -2.14 20.05 5.70
CA GLU A 302 -3.50 20.11 5.16
C GLU A 302 -3.71 19.19 3.95
N CYS A 303 -2.64 18.92 3.21
CA CYS A 303 -2.70 18.15 1.97
C CYS A 303 -1.74 16.96 1.93
N PHE A 304 -0.96 16.74 2.99
CA PHE A 304 0.06 15.68 3.11
C PHE A 304 1.06 15.68 1.94
N LEU A 305 1.29 16.85 1.34
CA LEU A 305 2.20 16.99 0.22
C LEU A 305 3.64 17.04 0.74
N LYS A 306 4.46 16.05 0.35
CA LYS A 306 5.90 16.15 0.47
C LYS A 306 6.45 17.10 -0.61
N THR A 307 7.12 18.16 -0.18
CA THR A 307 7.70 19.16 -1.07
C THR A 307 9.04 19.67 -0.56
N TYR A 308 9.87 20.15 -1.48
CA TYR A 308 11.12 20.83 -1.18
C TYR A 308 10.85 22.32 -0.91
N VAL A 309 11.52 22.85 0.11
CA VAL A 309 11.49 24.24 0.50
C VAL A 309 12.92 24.78 0.59
N PRO A 310 13.30 25.81 -0.19
CA PRO A 310 14.63 26.41 -0.05
C PRO A 310 14.76 27.06 1.33
N ALA A 311 15.91 26.87 1.97
CA ALA A 311 16.21 27.56 3.22
C ALA A 311 16.40 29.06 2.94
N ASP A 312 15.72 29.92 3.69
CA ASP A 312 16.21 31.29 3.86
C ASP A 312 17.40 31.26 4.84
N ARG A 313 18.32 32.23 4.76
CA ARG A 313 19.54 32.26 5.58
C ARG A 313 19.27 32.24 7.08
N GLU A 314 18.05 32.57 7.49
CA GLU A 314 17.61 32.66 8.89
C GLU A 314 16.85 31.42 9.39
N LEU A 315 16.45 30.49 8.50
CA LEU A 315 15.74 29.28 8.94
C LEU A 315 16.72 28.16 9.28
N TRP A 316 16.92 27.94 10.58
CA TRP A 316 17.55 26.73 11.10
C TRP A 316 16.47 25.79 11.65
N ALA A 317 16.24 24.66 10.97
CA ALA A 317 15.28 23.65 11.40
C ALA A 317 15.89 22.24 11.28
N THR A 318 15.39 21.33 12.09
CA THR A 318 15.75 19.92 12.17
C THR A 318 14.53 19.05 11.89
N ALA A 319 14.75 17.76 11.63
CA ALA A 319 13.65 16.83 11.40
C ALA A 319 12.72 16.78 12.63
N GLY A 320 11.41 16.90 12.42
CA GLY A 320 10.41 17.03 13.47
C GLY A 320 9.97 18.46 13.76
N ASP A 321 10.76 19.48 13.38
CA ASP A 321 10.39 20.87 13.64
C ASP A 321 9.18 21.29 12.83
N ARG A 322 8.29 22.06 13.48
CA ARG A 322 7.10 22.66 12.86
C ARG A 322 7.46 24.01 12.26
N VAL A 323 7.06 24.22 11.01
CA VAL A 323 7.32 25.45 10.27
C VAL A 323 6.04 25.97 9.64
N ARG A 324 5.88 27.30 9.60
CA ARG A 324 4.84 27.96 8.82
C ARG A 324 5.37 28.36 7.47
N LEU A 325 4.58 28.12 6.45
CA LEU A 325 5.00 28.04 5.08
C LEU A 325 4.14 28.99 4.24
N LYS A 326 4.71 30.08 3.70
CA LYS A 326 3.96 31.00 2.82
C LYS A 326 3.81 30.43 1.42
N VAL A 327 2.62 30.26 0.90
CA VAL A 327 2.42 29.74 -0.47
C VAL A 327 2.49 30.90 -1.48
N GLU A 328 3.64 31.14 -2.14
CA GLU A 328 3.72 32.25 -3.12
C GLU A 328 3.11 31.90 -4.47
N GLN A 329 3.34 30.69 -4.98
CA GLN A 329 2.81 30.27 -6.28
C GLN A 329 2.60 28.75 -6.34
N VAL A 330 1.62 28.31 -7.12
CA VAL A 330 1.37 26.88 -7.39
C VAL A 330 1.46 26.61 -8.90
N CYS A 331 2.42 25.77 -9.31
CA CYS A 331 2.63 25.45 -10.73
C CYS A 331 2.16 24.04 -11.08
N ILE A 332 0.90 23.91 -11.52
CA ILE A 332 0.27 22.62 -11.83
C ILE A 332 0.79 21.99 -13.14
N ARG A 333 1.26 22.80 -14.10
CA ARG A 333 1.58 22.37 -15.49
C ARG A 333 3.01 21.86 -15.73
N PHE A 334 3.93 21.97 -14.77
CA PHE A 334 5.31 21.49 -14.95
C PHE A 334 5.44 20.02 -14.52
N GLN A 335 5.18 19.11 -15.47
CA GLN A 335 5.78 17.78 -15.51
C GLN A 335 6.76 17.76 -16.68
N CYS A 336 7.93 18.40 -16.54
CA CYS A 336 8.93 18.36 -17.61
C CYS A 336 9.73 17.05 -17.49
N ALA A 337 9.61 16.18 -18.49
CA ALA A 337 10.34 14.90 -18.57
C ALA A 337 11.88 15.06 -18.64
N ALA A 338 12.40 16.30 -18.77
CA ALA A 338 13.84 16.58 -18.82
C ALA A 338 14.45 17.01 -17.47
N CYS A 339 13.63 17.31 -16.47
CA CYS A 339 14.13 17.72 -15.15
C CYS A 339 13.27 17.05 -14.09
N GLY A 340 13.84 16.03 -13.43
CA GLY A 340 13.23 15.25 -12.34
C GLY A 340 12.97 16.04 -11.06
N LEU A 341 12.52 17.28 -11.17
CA LEU A 341 12.05 18.11 -10.07
C LEU A 341 10.53 18.20 -10.13
N PRO A 342 9.83 17.91 -9.04
CA PRO A 342 8.39 18.00 -9.03
C PRO A 342 7.94 19.47 -9.06
N VAL A 343 6.71 19.69 -9.56
CA VAL A 343 5.84 20.85 -9.35
C VAL A 343 6.39 21.82 -8.30
N ARG A 344 6.83 23.00 -8.74
CA ARG A 344 7.23 24.09 -7.84
C ARG A 344 5.97 24.66 -7.19
N VAL A 345 5.80 24.43 -5.89
CA VAL A 345 5.25 25.50 -5.05
C VAL A 345 6.38 26.53 -5.03
N ALA A 346 6.26 27.58 -5.86
CA ALA A 346 7.33 28.55 -5.96
C ALA A 346 7.37 29.26 -4.62
N ARG A 347 8.53 29.16 -3.97
CA ARG A 347 8.89 29.68 -2.65
C ARG A 347 7.84 29.46 -1.57
N VAL A 348 8.21 28.57 -0.67
CA VAL A 348 7.58 28.52 0.62
C VAL A 348 8.55 29.15 1.62
N MET A 349 8.34 30.40 2.01
CA MET A 349 9.19 30.95 3.08
C MET A 349 8.74 30.36 4.40
N ALA A 350 9.70 29.72 5.08
CA ALA A 350 9.48 29.15 6.39
C ALA A 350 9.64 30.26 7.44
N ILE A 351 8.61 30.48 8.25
CA ILE A 351 8.64 31.35 9.40
C ILE A 351 8.72 30.44 10.64
N PRO A 352 9.74 30.58 11.52
CA PRO A 352 9.80 29.83 12.77
C PRO A 352 8.52 30.05 13.58
N LEU A 353 7.95 28.97 14.12
CA LEU A 353 6.80 29.07 15.03
C LEU A 353 7.20 29.57 16.44
N TYR A 354 8.50 29.64 16.74
CA TYR A 354 9.03 30.09 18.02
C TYR A 354 9.68 31.48 17.93
N ARG A 355 9.07 32.44 18.64
CA ARG A 355 9.79 33.45 19.42
C ARG A 355 9.62 33.11 20.88
#